data_AF-Q3SWB9-F1
#
_entry.id   AF-Q3SWB9-F1
#
_cell.length_a   1.000
_cell.length_b   1.000
_cell.length_c   1.000
_cell.angle_alpha   90.00
_cell.angle_beta   90.00
_cell.angle_gamma   90.00
#
_symmetry.space_group_name_H-M   'P 1'
#
loop_
_entity.id
_entity.type
_entity.pdbx_description
1 polymer ?
#
loop_
_entity_poly.entity_id
_entity_poly.type
_entity_poly.pdbx_seq_one_letter_code
_entity_poly.pdbx_strand_id
1 'polypeptide(L)'
;MYPYSRINAWSGPRRRNLLSPVLPWIFIVGVAAGAMLPIRSWIDAPRAVNPRTPTEARAIWARAADAAGRHQADVIRTIDGDTFEALVHLWPGLDMTTRVRLRGIDTAEMKASCAEEFRLAKAASARLRDLLGEGGVTIANIGPDKYQGRVVADAATARTPDVSAAMLASGLARVYHGGRRESWCNGASR
;
A
#
# COMPACT_ATOMS: atom_id res chain seq x y z
N MET A 1 -41.83 -2.25 -61.29
CA MET A 1 -42.71 -1.40 -62.11
C MET A 1 -42.97 -0.10 -61.35
N TYR A 2 -42.10 0.90 -61.50
CA TYR A 2 -42.43 2.33 -61.64
C TYR A 2 -41.10 3.08 -61.80
N PRO A 3 -40.86 3.71 -62.96
CA PRO A 3 -39.57 4.27 -63.34
C PRO A 3 -39.55 5.80 -63.20
N TYR A 4 -38.39 6.40 -63.55
CA TYR A 4 -38.18 7.82 -63.87
C TYR A 4 -38.29 8.80 -62.68
N SER A 5 -37.61 9.94 -62.61
CA SER A 5 -36.93 10.73 -63.63
C SER A 5 -35.86 11.63 -63.00
N ARG A 6 -34.91 12.02 -63.84
CA ARG A 6 -33.86 13.02 -63.62
C ARG A 6 -34.41 14.34 -63.12
N ILE A 7 -33.61 15.07 -62.34
CA ILE A 7 -33.66 16.54 -62.36
C ILE A 7 -32.25 17.14 -62.22
N ASN A 8 -31.79 17.68 -63.36
CA ASN A 8 -31.01 18.89 -63.58
C ASN A 8 -29.58 19.05 -63.00
N ALA A 9 -28.63 18.88 -63.91
CA ALA A 9 -27.39 19.64 -63.94
C ALA A 9 -27.69 21.14 -64.01
N TRP A 10 -27.25 21.88 -63.01
CA TRP A 10 -27.16 23.34 -63.04
C TRP A 10 -25.69 23.73 -63.20
N SER A 11 -25.37 24.18 -64.41
CA SER A 11 -24.12 24.86 -64.76
C SER A 11 -24.21 26.31 -64.31
N GLY A 12 -23.51 26.64 -63.21
CA GLY A 12 -23.29 28.01 -62.73
C GLY A 12 -21.82 28.44 -62.91
N PRO A 13 -21.54 29.74 -63.05
CA PRO A 13 -20.45 30.25 -63.87
C PRO A 13 -19.06 30.22 -63.20
N ARG A 14 -18.07 29.99 -64.06
CA ARG A 14 -16.63 30.16 -63.85
C ARG A 14 -16.33 31.65 -63.56
N ARG A 15 -16.20 32.05 -62.29
CA ARG A 15 -15.56 33.33 -61.93
C ARG A 15 -14.12 33.07 -61.47
N ARG A 16 -13.18 33.46 -62.33
CA ARG A 16 -11.80 33.73 -61.97
C ARG A 16 -11.77 35.03 -61.16
N ASN A 17 -11.43 34.96 -59.89
CA ASN A 17 -10.88 36.10 -59.16
C ASN A 17 -9.42 35.80 -58.81
N LEU A 18 -8.54 36.49 -59.52
CA LEU A 18 -7.17 36.80 -59.14
C LEU A 18 -7.19 37.73 -57.91
N LEU A 19 -6.04 37.82 -57.21
CA LEU A 19 -5.68 38.69 -56.07
C LEU A 19 -6.08 38.10 -54.68
N SER A 20 -5.20 37.76 -53.73
CA SER A 20 -3.84 38.24 -53.39
C SER A 20 -3.00 37.16 -52.68
N PRO A 21 -1.69 36.99 -52.99
CA PRO A 21 -0.81 36.04 -52.32
C PRO A 21 0.00 36.70 -51.19
N VAL A 22 -0.65 37.25 -50.17
CA VAL A 22 0.06 37.89 -49.03
C VAL A 22 -0.21 37.20 -47.69
N LEU A 23 -1.10 36.22 -47.66
CA LEU A 23 -1.45 35.48 -46.44
C LEU A 23 -0.42 34.45 -45.92
N PRO A 24 0.62 33.96 -46.64
CA PRO A 24 1.56 33.02 -46.02
C PRO A 24 2.62 33.70 -45.15
N TRP A 25 2.82 35.02 -45.26
CA TRP A 25 3.88 35.72 -44.51
C TRP A 25 3.50 36.16 -43.10
N ILE A 26 2.21 36.38 -42.82
CA ILE A 26 1.76 36.76 -41.46
C ILE A 26 1.90 35.57 -40.49
N PHE A 27 1.77 34.32 -40.98
CA PHE A 27 1.88 33.14 -40.14
C PHE A 27 3.34 32.83 -39.71
N ILE A 28 4.34 33.20 -40.52
CA ILE A 28 5.76 33.03 -40.17
C ILE A 28 6.21 34.08 -39.14
N VAL A 29 5.68 35.31 -39.19
CA VAL A 29 6.03 36.36 -38.21
C VAL A 29 5.38 36.10 -36.84
N GLY A 30 4.17 35.53 -36.79
CA GLY A 30 3.48 35.21 -35.53
C GLY A 30 4.18 34.17 -34.65
N VAL A 31 4.85 33.17 -35.25
CA VAL A 31 5.57 32.12 -34.51
C VAL A 31 6.87 32.64 -33.87
N ALA A 32 7.50 33.67 -34.45
CA ALA A 32 8.73 34.25 -33.89
C ALA A 32 8.50 35.17 -32.67
N ALA A 33 7.31 35.77 -32.52
CA ALA A 33 7.03 36.72 -31.44
C ALA A 33 6.51 36.07 -30.13
N GLY A 34 6.01 34.83 -30.18
CA GLY A 34 5.47 34.13 -29.01
C GLY A 34 6.52 33.60 -28.02
N ALA A 35 7.81 33.61 -28.38
CA ALA A 35 8.90 33.08 -27.56
C ALA A 35 9.48 34.08 -26.53
N MET A 36 8.94 35.30 -26.45
CA MET A 36 9.48 36.38 -25.60
C MET A 36 8.54 36.88 -24.49
N LEU A 37 7.42 36.21 -24.22
CA LEU A 37 6.57 36.52 -23.07
C LEU A 37 6.91 35.61 -21.88
N PRO A 38 7.27 36.14 -20.70
CA PRO A 38 7.65 35.35 -19.54
C PRO A 38 6.40 34.78 -18.84
N ILE A 39 5.82 33.70 -19.38
CA ILE A 39 4.74 32.91 -18.75
C ILE A 39 5.34 31.98 -17.67
N ARG A 40 6.21 32.49 -16.79
CA ARG A 40 6.96 31.65 -15.84
C ARG A 40 6.57 31.84 -14.37
N SER A 41 5.54 32.62 -14.08
CA SER A 41 5.16 32.99 -12.69
C SER A 41 3.90 32.32 -12.14
N TRP A 42 3.20 31.47 -12.90
CA TRP A 42 1.91 30.86 -12.47
C TRP A 42 1.95 29.36 -12.16
N ILE A 43 3.15 28.77 -12.18
CA ILE A 43 3.34 27.38 -11.76
C ILE A 43 4.30 27.43 -10.57
N ASP A 44 3.76 27.48 -9.36
CA ASP A 44 4.52 27.09 -8.17
C ASP A 44 4.82 25.60 -8.30
N ALA A 45 5.87 25.28 -9.05
CA ALA A 45 6.39 23.92 -9.13
C ALA A 45 6.73 23.49 -7.70
N PRO A 46 6.28 22.29 -7.26
CA PRO A 46 6.64 21.80 -5.94
C PRO A 46 8.15 21.84 -5.83
N ARG A 47 8.63 22.56 -4.81
CA ARG A 47 10.04 22.80 -4.55
C ARG A 47 10.74 21.43 -4.61
N ALA A 48 11.56 21.21 -5.64
CA ALA A 48 12.31 19.97 -5.78
C ALA A 48 13.14 19.80 -4.50
N VAL A 49 12.71 18.91 -3.62
CA VAL A 49 13.47 18.51 -2.45
C VAL A 49 14.66 17.79 -3.03
N ASN A 50 15.82 18.45 -3.02
CA ASN A 50 17.07 17.86 -3.47
C ASN A 50 17.65 17.13 -2.24
N PRO A 51 17.48 15.80 -2.10
CA PRO A 51 18.00 15.09 -0.94
C PRO A 51 19.51 15.29 -0.93
N ARG A 52 20.03 15.90 0.15
CA ARG A 52 21.42 16.36 0.19
C ARG A 52 22.39 15.21 0.44
N THR A 53 21.88 14.02 0.74
CA THR A 53 22.68 12.83 1.03
C THR A 53 22.07 11.55 0.42
N PRO A 54 22.89 10.59 -0.03
CA PRO A 54 22.43 9.27 -0.48
C PRO A 54 21.61 8.49 0.57
N THR A 55 21.83 8.79 1.85
CA THR A 55 21.13 8.18 2.99
C THR A 55 19.70 8.70 3.11
N GLU A 56 19.45 10.00 2.91
CA GLU A 56 18.10 10.58 2.92
C GLU A 56 17.26 10.09 1.75
N ALA A 57 17.85 10.04 0.54
CA ALA A 57 17.18 9.45 -0.62
C ALA A 57 16.79 7.99 -0.35
N ARG A 58 17.72 7.17 0.17
CA ARG A 58 17.43 5.78 0.57
C ARG A 58 16.34 5.68 1.63
N ALA A 59 16.33 6.56 2.63
CA ALA A 59 15.29 6.58 3.65
C ALA A 59 13.90 6.96 3.09
N ILE A 60 13.85 7.89 2.12
CA ILE A 60 12.63 8.27 1.42
C ILE A 60 12.12 7.10 0.56
N TRP A 61 13.00 6.47 -0.22
CA TRP A 61 12.63 5.30 -1.02
C TRP A 61 12.23 4.09 -0.17
N ALA A 62 12.90 3.86 0.96
CA ALA A 62 12.54 2.81 1.92
C ALA A 62 11.15 3.06 2.52
N ARG A 63 10.86 4.29 2.95
CA ARG A 63 9.52 4.66 3.44
C ARG A 63 8.43 4.55 2.37
N ALA A 64 8.75 4.92 1.13
CA ALA A 64 7.81 4.81 0.01
C ALA A 64 7.57 3.34 -0.39
N ALA A 65 8.61 2.50 -0.37
CA ALA A 65 8.50 1.06 -0.59
C ALA A 65 7.74 0.37 0.55
N ASP A 66 7.99 0.76 1.80
CA ASP A 66 7.21 0.33 2.96
C ASP A 66 5.74 0.71 2.78
N ALA A 67 5.43 1.91 2.31
CA ALA A 67 4.06 2.35 2.08
C ALA A 67 3.36 1.57 0.94
N ALA A 68 4.08 1.24 -0.14
CA ALA A 68 3.52 0.52 -1.28
C ALA A 68 3.22 -0.96 -0.98
N GLY A 69 3.86 -1.54 0.04
CA GLY A 69 3.64 -2.92 0.49
C GLY A 69 2.78 -3.05 1.76
N ARG A 70 2.23 -1.94 2.25
CA ARG A 70 1.42 -1.91 3.48
C ARG A 70 -0.06 -1.90 3.17
N HIS A 71 -0.76 -2.85 3.77
CA HIS A 71 -2.21 -2.93 3.70
C HIS A 71 -2.81 -2.53 5.03
N GLN A 72 -3.83 -1.68 5.00
CA GLN A 72 -4.66 -1.41 6.17
C GLN A 72 -5.44 -2.67 6.51
N ALA A 73 -5.59 -2.95 7.80
CA ALA A 73 -6.28 -4.13 8.27
C ALA A 73 -7.16 -3.80 9.48
N ASP A 74 -8.43 -4.16 9.41
CA ASP A 74 -9.34 -4.10 10.54
C ASP A 74 -9.28 -5.41 11.32
N VAL A 75 -8.89 -5.33 12.58
CA VAL A 75 -8.74 -6.52 13.44
C VAL A 75 -10.12 -7.00 13.86
N ILE A 76 -10.47 -8.23 13.46
CA ILE A 76 -11.73 -8.89 13.81
C ILE A 76 -11.60 -9.51 15.21
N ARG A 77 -10.53 -10.29 15.44
CA ARG A 77 -10.24 -10.87 16.75
C ARG A 77 -8.79 -11.35 16.88
N THR A 78 -8.28 -11.33 18.10
CA THR A 78 -7.03 -12.01 18.47
C THR A 78 -7.31 -13.50 18.71
N ILE A 79 -6.53 -14.38 18.08
CA ILE A 79 -6.66 -15.84 18.24
C ILE A 79 -5.68 -16.33 19.31
N ASP A 80 -4.40 -16.04 19.12
CA ASP A 80 -3.28 -16.41 20.01
C ASP A 80 -2.34 -15.21 20.21
N GLY A 81 -1.25 -15.36 20.95
CA GLY A 81 -0.27 -14.29 21.20
C GLY A 81 0.52 -13.84 19.97
N ASP A 82 0.49 -14.60 18.87
CA ASP A 82 1.19 -14.29 17.63
C ASP A 82 0.28 -14.29 16.39
N THR A 83 -1.02 -14.57 16.57
CA THR A 83 -1.95 -14.79 15.46
C THR A 83 -3.26 -14.04 15.71
N PHE A 84 -3.69 -13.24 14.74
CA PHE A 84 -4.97 -12.54 14.76
C PHE A 84 -5.70 -12.69 13.43
N GLU A 85 -7.02 -12.54 13.46
CA GLU A 85 -7.87 -12.49 12.28
C GLU A 85 -8.20 -11.04 11.96
N ALA A 86 -8.02 -10.66 10.69
CA ALA A 86 -8.27 -9.31 10.22
C ALA A 86 -8.87 -9.29 8.83
N LEU A 87 -9.66 -8.24 8.58
CA LEU A 87 -10.11 -7.84 7.27
C LEU A 87 -9.04 -6.94 6.66
N VAL A 88 -8.35 -7.43 5.64
CA VAL A 88 -7.26 -6.70 4.98
C VAL A 88 -7.80 -5.99 3.75
N HIS A 89 -7.60 -4.67 3.69
CA HIS A 89 -7.96 -3.84 2.55
C HIS A 89 -6.86 -3.92 1.49
N LEU A 90 -7.10 -4.70 0.44
CA LEU A 90 -6.11 -4.90 -0.62
C LEU A 90 -6.19 -3.77 -1.66
N TRP A 91 -7.41 -3.43 -2.07
CA TRP A 91 -7.72 -2.38 -3.04
C TRP A 91 -9.07 -1.75 -2.69
N PRO A 92 -9.39 -0.55 -3.20
CA PRO A 92 -10.72 0.04 -2.99
C PRO A 92 -11.83 -0.92 -3.43
N GLY A 93 -12.67 -1.35 -2.48
CA GLY A 93 -13.76 -2.30 -2.72
C GLY A 93 -13.35 -3.78 -2.77
N LEU A 94 -12.08 -4.11 -2.50
CA LEU A 94 -11.59 -5.48 -2.37
C LEU A 94 -10.98 -5.69 -0.99
N ASP A 95 -11.75 -6.36 -0.15
CA ASP A 95 -11.34 -6.74 1.20
C ASP A 95 -11.22 -8.26 1.30
N MET A 96 -10.23 -8.73 2.07
CA MET A 96 -10.01 -10.14 2.30
C MET A 96 -9.87 -10.42 3.79
N THR A 97 -10.74 -11.28 4.33
CA THR A 97 -10.57 -11.78 5.70
C THR A 97 -9.52 -12.88 5.70
N THR A 98 -8.48 -12.70 6.51
CA THR A 98 -7.42 -13.71 6.67
C THR A 98 -6.87 -13.70 8.09
N ARG A 99 -6.21 -14.80 8.43
CA ARG A 99 -5.46 -14.93 9.68
C ARG A 99 -4.01 -14.54 9.42
N VAL A 100 -3.54 -13.56 10.18
CA VAL A 100 -2.20 -13.02 10.11
C VAL A 100 -1.39 -13.55 11.28
N ARG A 101 -0.29 -14.24 10.97
CA ARG A 101 0.73 -14.63 11.94
C ARG A 101 1.85 -13.60 11.93
N LEU A 102 2.20 -13.10 13.10
CA LEU A 102 3.33 -12.19 13.29
C LEU A 102 4.65 -12.89 12.95
N ARG A 103 5.45 -12.23 12.11
CA ARG A 103 6.75 -12.75 11.69
C ARG A 103 7.76 -12.71 12.83
N GLY A 104 8.64 -13.71 12.85
CA GLY A 104 9.84 -13.71 13.68
C GLY A 104 9.61 -14.01 15.16
N ILE A 105 8.36 -14.30 15.56
CA ILE A 105 8.01 -14.59 16.94
C ILE A 105 7.25 -15.91 17.10
N ASP A 106 7.37 -16.46 18.30
CA ASP A 106 6.60 -17.58 18.80
C ASP A 106 6.05 -17.22 20.18
N THR A 107 4.78 -17.54 20.42
CA THR A 107 4.12 -17.34 21.73
C THR A 107 3.53 -18.65 22.22
N ALA A 108 3.29 -18.74 23.52
CA ALA A 108 2.55 -19.86 24.10
C ALA A 108 1.16 -19.99 23.45
N GLU A 109 0.79 -21.23 23.12
CA GLU A 109 -0.47 -21.56 22.44
C GLU A 109 -1.60 -21.77 23.46
N MET A 110 -2.82 -21.36 23.13
CA MET A 110 -3.99 -21.53 24.02
C MET A 110 -4.30 -23.01 24.33
N LYS A 111 -3.93 -23.92 23.42
CA LYS A 111 -4.01 -25.37 23.62
C LYS A 111 -2.78 -25.89 24.37
N ALA A 112 -2.61 -25.39 25.58
CA ALA A 112 -1.45 -25.66 26.42
C ALA A 112 -1.43 -27.08 26.98
N SER A 113 -0.22 -27.64 27.14
CA SER A 113 -0.01 -28.94 27.81
C SER A 113 0.16 -28.81 29.33
N CYS A 114 0.39 -27.59 29.82
CA CYS A 114 0.57 -27.29 31.25
C CYS A 114 -0.09 -25.96 31.63
N ALA A 115 -0.38 -25.79 32.92
CA ALA A 115 -1.05 -24.59 33.44
C ALA A 115 -0.23 -23.31 33.21
N GLU A 116 1.10 -23.40 33.27
CA GLU A 116 1.98 -22.25 33.07
C GLU A 116 1.98 -21.76 31.63
N GLU A 117 2.05 -22.68 30.66
CA GLU A 117 1.91 -22.34 29.24
C GLU A 117 0.55 -21.70 28.96
N PHE A 118 -0.54 -22.21 29.56
CA PHE A 118 -1.86 -21.58 29.43
C PHE A 118 -1.90 -20.16 29.99
N ARG A 119 -1.25 -19.92 31.14
CA ARG A 119 -1.14 -18.59 31.76
C ARG A 119 -0.40 -17.63 30.84
N LEU A 120 0.74 -18.06 30.30
CA LEU A 120 1.54 -17.28 29.35
C LEU A 120 0.78 -17.03 28.04
N ALA A 121 0.06 -18.02 27.52
CA ALA A 121 -0.75 -17.88 26.30
C ALA A 121 -1.86 -16.82 26.48
N LYS A 122 -2.54 -16.84 27.63
CA LYS A 122 -3.56 -15.84 27.98
C LYS A 122 -2.96 -14.44 28.11
N ALA A 123 -1.81 -14.31 28.77
CA ALA A 123 -1.10 -13.04 28.91
C ALA A 123 -0.63 -12.51 27.55
N ALA A 124 -0.04 -13.36 26.70
CA ALA A 124 0.40 -13.01 25.35
C ALA A 124 -0.77 -12.54 24.47
N SER A 125 -1.89 -13.24 24.52
CA SER A 125 -3.09 -12.88 23.77
C SER A 125 -3.75 -11.60 24.25
N ALA A 126 -3.72 -11.33 25.56
CA ALA A 126 -4.17 -10.06 26.12
C ALA A 126 -3.26 -8.91 25.65
N ARG A 127 -1.95 -9.09 25.74
CA ARG A 127 -0.98 -8.08 25.29
C ARG A 127 -1.10 -7.77 23.81
N LEU A 128 -1.26 -8.79 22.97
CA LEU A 128 -1.48 -8.60 21.53
C LEU A 128 -2.79 -7.85 21.28
N ARG A 129 -3.87 -8.19 21.99
CA ARG A 129 -5.14 -7.46 21.89
C ARG A 129 -4.98 -5.99 22.26
N ASP A 130 -4.23 -5.67 23.30
CA ASP A 130 -3.98 -4.28 23.72
C ASP A 130 -3.18 -3.50 22.66
N LEU A 131 -2.18 -4.13 22.05
CA LEU A 131 -1.40 -3.55 20.96
C LEU A 131 -2.28 -3.30 19.72
N LEU A 132 -3.09 -4.28 19.33
CA LEU A 132 -4.00 -4.15 18.19
C LEU A 132 -5.14 -3.16 18.46
N GLY A 133 -5.55 -3.01 19.72
CA GLY A 133 -6.56 -2.05 20.17
C GLY A 133 -6.13 -0.59 20.05
N GLU A 134 -4.86 -0.31 19.73
CA GLU A 134 -4.39 1.03 19.40
C GLU A 134 -4.97 1.57 18.08
N GLY A 135 -5.50 0.67 17.24
CA GLY A 135 -6.07 1.02 15.94
C GLY A 135 -5.03 1.35 14.88
N GLY A 136 -5.49 1.65 13.67
CA GLY A 136 -4.62 1.93 12.52
C GLY A 136 -3.68 0.76 12.20
N VAL A 137 -4.20 -0.46 12.28
CA VAL A 137 -3.38 -1.66 12.08
C VAL A 137 -3.01 -1.78 10.61
N THR A 138 -1.73 -1.94 10.36
CA THR A 138 -1.17 -2.11 9.02
C THR A 138 -0.32 -3.36 8.99
N ILE A 139 -0.43 -4.12 7.90
CA ILE A 139 0.39 -5.31 7.67
C ILE A 139 1.29 -5.10 6.45
N ALA A 140 2.52 -5.59 6.52
CA ALA A 140 3.53 -5.48 5.49
C ALA A 140 4.28 -6.81 5.29
N ASN A 141 5.06 -6.90 4.21
CA ASN A 141 5.92 -8.05 3.91
C ASN A 141 5.15 -9.38 3.98
N ILE A 142 3.99 -9.43 3.35
CA ILE A 142 3.08 -10.57 3.41
C ILE A 142 3.71 -11.75 2.66
N GLY A 143 3.90 -12.87 3.36
CA GLY A 143 4.37 -14.14 2.81
C GLY A 143 3.40 -15.29 3.07
N PRO A 144 3.47 -16.37 2.27
CA PRO A 144 2.65 -17.55 2.50
C PRO A 144 3.04 -18.23 3.83
N ASP A 145 2.04 -18.64 4.63
CA ASP A 145 2.27 -19.62 5.70
C ASP A 145 2.42 -21.02 5.08
N LYS A 146 3.17 -21.90 5.74
CA LYS A 146 3.35 -23.30 5.31
C LYS A 146 2.05 -24.10 5.27
N TYR A 147 0.99 -23.59 5.90
CA TYR A 147 -0.35 -24.15 5.90
C TYR A 147 -1.30 -23.21 5.16
N GLN A 148 -2.10 -23.78 4.24
CA GLN A 148 -3.10 -23.02 3.49
C GLN A 148 -4.10 -22.35 4.46
N GLY A 149 -4.36 -21.06 4.26
CA GLY A 149 -5.35 -20.30 5.03
C GLY A 149 -4.83 -19.40 6.16
N ARG A 150 -3.52 -19.08 6.17
CA ARG A 150 -2.92 -17.99 6.95
C ARG A 150 -1.80 -17.30 6.15
N VAL A 151 -1.48 -16.08 6.53
CA VAL A 151 -0.34 -15.33 6.01
C VAL A 151 0.64 -15.00 7.13
N VAL A 152 1.92 -14.91 6.80
CA VAL A 152 2.95 -14.39 7.72
C VAL A 152 3.24 -12.95 7.31
N ALA A 153 3.13 -12.00 8.24
CA ALA A 153 3.34 -10.59 7.95
C ALA A 153 3.98 -9.87 9.14
N ASP A 154 4.57 -8.72 8.84
CA ASP A 154 4.95 -7.74 9.85
C ASP A 154 3.72 -6.86 10.12
N ALA A 155 3.43 -6.58 11.39
CA ALA A 155 2.29 -5.75 11.76
C ALA A 155 2.73 -4.53 12.55
N ALA A 156 2.02 -3.42 12.35
CA ALA A 156 2.19 -2.18 13.07
C ALA A 156 0.82 -1.58 13.38
N THR A 157 0.77 -0.69 14.36
CA THR A 157 -0.43 0.05 14.76
C THR A 157 -0.15 1.55 14.69
N ALA A 158 -1.14 2.37 15.04
CA ALA A 158 -1.01 3.82 15.09
C ALA A 158 0.11 4.30 16.04
N ARG A 159 0.42 3.55 17.10
CA ARG A 159 1.46 3.91 18.10
C ARG A 159 2.65 2.97 18.13
N THR A 160 2.46 1.72 17.72
CA THR A 160 3.48 0.68 17.76
C THR A 160 3.97 0.38 16.34
N PRO A 161 5.19 0.79 15.96
CA PRO A 161 5.70 0.59 14.60
C PRO A 161 6.01 -0.87 14.25
N ASP A 162 6.27 -1.71 15.26
CA ASP A 162 6.52 -3.14 15.13
C ASP A 162 5.89 -3.89 16.32
N VAL A 163 4.80 -4.59 16.04
CA VAL A 163 4.06 -5.39 17.04
C VAL A 163 4.88 -6.61 17.47
N SER A 164 5.65 -7.23 16.57
CA SER A 164 6.51 -8.36 16.90
C SER A 164 7.59 -7.95 17.91
N ALA A 165 8.25 -6.82 17.68
CA ALA A 165 9.23 -6.27 18.63
C ALA A 165 8.60 -5.92 19.98
N ALA A 166 7.40 -5.33 19.98
CA ALA A 166 6.67 -5.02 21.22
C ALA A 166 6.28 -6.28 22.01
N MET A 167 5.92 -7.37 21.33
CA MET A 167 5.65 -8.66 21.94
C MET A 167 6.91 -9.27 22.55
N LEU A 168 8.05 -9.23 21.85
CA LEU A 168 9.34 -9.67 22.38
C LEU A 168 9.75 -8.87 23.62
N ALA A 169 9.60 -7.54 23.57
CA ALA A 169 9.93 -6.65 24.70
C ALA A 169 9.06 -6.91 25.95
N SER A 170 7.85 -7.45 25.77
CA SER A 170 6.97 -7.81 26.88
C SER A 170 7.36 -9.12 27.60
N GLY A 171 8.31 -9.89 27.04
CA GLY A 171 8.69 -11.21 27.57
C GLY A 171 7.66 -12.32 27.33
N LEU A 172 6.59 -12.02 26.57
CA LEU A 172 5.51 -12.97 26.26
C LEU A 172 5.71 -13.71 24.92
N ALA A 173 6.81 -13.41 24.23
CA ALA A 173 7.19 -14.03 22.96
C ALA A 173 8.68 -14.40 22.95
N ARG A 174 9.05 -15.41 22.16
CA ARG A 174 10.43 -15.79 21.84
C ARG A 174 10.72 -15.50 20.38
N VAL A 175 11.98 -15.20 20.06
CA VAL A 175 12.42 -15.09 18.67
C VAL A 175 12.32 -16.46 18.01
N TYR A 176 11.75 -16.50 16.80
CA TYR A 176 11.53 -17.73 16.07
C TYR A 176 11.90 -17.59 14.60
N HIS A 177 12.89 -18.37 14.17
CA HIS A 177 13.41 -18.39 12.80
C HIS A 177 12.97 -19.64 12.01
N GLY A 178 12.04 -20.43 12.55
CA GLY A 178 11.66 -21.73 12.00
C GLY A 178 12.23 -22.90 12.80
N GLY A 179 11.82 -24.12 12.42
CA GLY A 179 12.25 -25.35 13.08
C GLY A 179 11.26 -25.86 14.13
N ARG A 180 11.78 -26.56 15.14
CA ARG A 180 10.98 -27.13 16.24
C ARG A 180 10.83 -26.10 17.35
N ARG A 181 9.59 -25.86 17.79
CA ARG A 181 9.29 -24.99 18.93
C ARG A 181 9.73 -25.64 20.23
N GLU A 182 10.25 -24.82 21.13
CA GLU A 182 10.51 -25.20 22.51
C GLU A 182 9.22 -25.19 23.34
N SER A 183 9.19 -25.95 24.43
CA SER A 183 8.07 -25.92 25.35
C SER A 183 8.04 -24.62 26.17
N TRP A 184 6.83 -24.16 26.46
CA TRP A 184 6.57 -23.05 27.38
C TRP A 184 6.36 -23.51 28.83
N CYS A 185 6.44 -24.82 29.11
CA CYS A 185 6.22 -25.40 30.43
C CYS A 185 7.40 -25.30 31.41
N ASN A 186 8.58 -24.87 30.96
CA ASN A 186 9.81 -24.94 31.76
C ASN A 186 9.93 -23.82 32.82
N GLY A 187 8.95 -22.92 32.94
CA GLY A 187 8.91 -21.86 33.95
C GLY A 187 8.46 -22.31 35.34
N ALA A 188 7.94 -23.55 35.48
CA ALA A 188 7.42 -24.07 36.74
C ALA A 188 8.49 -24.56 37.74
N SER A 189 9.78 -24.37 37.44
CA SER A 189 10.91 -24.89 38.22
C SER A 189 11.83 -23.81 38.81
N ARG A 190 11.30 -22.62 39.13
CA ARG A 190 12.02 -21.65 39.97
C ARG A 190 11.16 -21.14 41.11
#